data_AF-A0A0N0MNW9-F1
#
_entry.id   AF-A0A0N0MNW9-F1
#
_cell.length_a   1.000
_cell.length_b   1.000
_cell.length_c   1.000
_cell.angle_alpha   90.00
_cell.angle_beta   90.00
_cell.angle_gamma   90.00
#
_symmetry.space_group_name_H-M   'P 1'
#
loop_
_entity.id
_entity.type
_entity.pdbx_description
1 polymer ?
#
loop_
_entity_poly.entity_id
_entity_poly.type
_entity_poly.pdbx_seq_one_letter_code
_entity_poly.pdbx_strand_id
1 'polypeptide(L)'
;MNGRAVVSTRPKLLSQLTAVGKPPASALVLGIEEVYPHCPKSLLRSGAWKPEQWLPADAQPTSAEVTLAQLRMPELTIAAIEQAEADSLKYRYE
;
A
#
# COMPACT_ATOMS: atom_id res chain seq x y z
N MET A 1 -2.34 5.68 2.28
CA MET A 1 -1.34 5.36 3.30
C MET A 1 -1.65 6.21 4.51
N ASN A 2 -1.53 5.65 5.71
CA ASN A 2 -1.67 6.37 6.96
C ASN A 2 -0.30 6.36 7.68
N GLY A 3 -0.08 7.38 8.50
CA GLY A 3 1.15 7.51 9.26
C GLY A 3 1.41 8.95 9.69
N ARG A 4 2.68 9.23 10.01
CA ARG A 4 3.13 10.53 10.51
C ARG A 4 4.09 11.18 9.52
N ALA A 5 3.95 12.49 9.37
CA ALA A 5 4.79 13.26 8.48
C ALA A 5 5.54 14.35 9.26
N VAL A 6 6.83 14.53 8.95
CA VAL A 6 7.62 15.65 9.48
C VAL A 6 8.38 16.33 8.35
N VAL A 7 8.47 17.65 8.41
CA VAL A 7 9.31 18.43 7.50
C VAL A 7 10.75 18.41 8.03
N SER A 8 11.72 18.14 7.16
CA SER A 8 13.14 18.09 7.51
C SER A 8 13.98 18.94 6.56
N THR A 9 14.91 19.69 7.12
CA THR A 9 15.91 20.50 6.39
C THR A 9 17.33 19.97 6.59
N ARG A 10 17.48 18.72 7.05
CA ARG A 10 18.80 18.11 7.33
C ARG A 10 19.64 18.02 6.04
N PRO A 11 20.82 18.66 5.96
CA PRO A 11 21.61 18.71 4.73
C PRO A 11 21.94 17.34 4.13
N LYS A 12 22.29 16.36 4.96
CA LYS A 12 22.58 14.98 4.54
C LYS A 12 21.40 14.29 3.85
N LEU A 13 20.17 14.62 4.25
CA LEU A 13 18.97 14.06 3.61
C LEU A 13 18.70 14.77 2.28
N LEU A 14 18.79 16.10 2.26
CA LEU A 14 18.53 16.90 1.05
C LEU A 14 19.53 16.58 -0.07
N SER A 15 20.79 16.33 0.27
CA SER A 15 21.82 15.95 -0.71
C SER A 15 21.55 14.63 -1.43
N GLN A 16 20.66 13.77 -0.90
CA GLN A 16 20.25 12.50 -1.52
C GLN A 16 19.05 12.66 -2.47
N LEU A 17 18.36 13.80 -2.46
CA LEU A 17 17.10 14.03 -3.19
C LEU A 17 17.33 14.92 -4.42
N THR A 18 18.09 14.44 -5.41
CA THR A 18 18.54 15.26 -6.55
C THR A 18 17.84 14.95 -7.87
N ALA A 19 16.60 14.46 -7.83
CA ALA A 19 15.83 14.10 -9.04
C ALA A 19 15.68 15.25 -10.07
N VAL A 20 15.84 16.51 -9.64
CA VAL A 20 15.81 17.72 -10.48
C VAL A 20 17.15 18.49 -10.47
N GLY A 21 18.27 17.78 -10.26
CA GLY A 21 19.63 18.33 -10.43
C GLY A 21 20.15 19.23 -9.31
N LYS A 22 19.30 19.65 -8.36
CA LYS A 22 19.70 20.36 -7.14
C LYS A 22 18.94 19.81 -5.91
N PRO A 23 19.54 19.80 -4.71
CA PRO A 23 18.84 19.47 -3.48
C PRO A 23 17.62 20.39 -3.26
N PRO A 24 16.48 19.86 -2.78
CA PRO A 24 15.32 20.67 -2.42
C PRO A 24 15.59 21.48 -1.14
N ALA A 25 14.78 22.50 -0.88
CA ALA A 25 14.87 23.30 0.34
C ALA A 25 14.46 22.52 1.61
N SER A 26 13.60 21.52 1.45
CA SER A 26 13.10 20.67 2.52
C SER A 26 12.66 19.32 1.98
N ALA A 27 12.60 18.32 2.86
CA ALA A 27 12.05 17.01 2.58
C ALA A 27 10.85 16.74 3.51
N LEU A 28 9.85 16.02 2.99
CA LEU A 28 8.80 15.43 3.81
C LEU A 28 9.22 13.99 4.16
N VAL A 29 9.44 13.72 5.45
CA VAL A 29 9.75 12.38 5.94
C VAL A 29 8.46 11.75 6.43
N LEU A 30 8.09 10.62 5.84
CA LEU A 30 6.88 9.89 6.16
C LEU A 30 7.23 8.62 6.94
N GLY A 31 6.78 8.55 8.19
CA GLY A 31 6.70 7.30 8.94
C GLY A 31 5.39 6.62 8.58
N ILE A 32 5.47 5.55 7.78
CA ILE A 32 4.30 4.84 7.26
C ILE A 32 3.84 3.83 8.31
N GLU A 33 2.58 3.93 8.73
CA GLU A 33 1.92 2.98 9.62
C GLU A 33 1.06 2.00 8.81
N GLU A 34 0.39 2.47 7.75
CA GLU A 34 -0.47 1.65 6.89
C GLU A 34 -0.35 2.04 5.41
N VAL A 35 -0.44 1.06 4.50
CA VAL A 35 -0.44 1.28 3.05
C VAL A 35 -1.68 0.65 2.44
N TYR A 36 -2.33 1.38 1.54
CA TYR A 36 -3.43 0.87 0.73
C TYR A 36 -2.92 0.71 -0.71
N PRO A 37 -2.99 -0.48 -1.31
CA PRO A 37 -2.41 -0.75 -2.63
C PRO A 37 -3.25 -0.15 -3.78
N HIS A 38 -4.46 0.33 -3.49
CA HIS A 38 -5.39 0.79 -4.51
C HIS A 38 -5.34 2.31 -4.73
N CYS A 39 -5.68 2.73 -5.95
CA CYS A 39 -5.81 4.15 -6.26
C CYS A 39 -6.95 4.80 -5.45
N PRO A 40 -6.90 6.12 -5.16
CA PRO A 40 -7.94 6.80 -4.39
C PRO A 40 -9.36 6.65 -4.97
N LYS A 41 -9.49 6.46 -6.29
CA LYS A 41 -10.80 6.25 -6.94
C LYS A 41 -11.45 4.91 -6.55
N SER A 42 -10.67 3.91 -6.13
CA SER A 42 -11.21 2.62 -5.69
C SER A 42 -12.11 2.81 -4.45
N LEU A 43 -11.66 3.57 -3.46
CA LEU A 43 -12.40 3.88 -2.23
C LEU A 43 -13.70 4.63 -2.52
N LEU A 44 -13.69 5.54 -3.50
CA LEU A 44 -14.89 6.26 -3.92
C LEU A 44 -15.91 5.32 -4.59
N ARG A 45 -15.44 4.38 -5.42
CA ARG A 45 -16.29 3.45 -6.19
C ARG A 45 -16.78 2.26 -5.37
N SER A 46 -16.04 1.84 -4.35
CA SER A 46 -16.39 0.70 -3.51
C SER A 46 -17.50 1.01 -2.50
N GLY A 47 -17.91 2.28 -2.35
CA GLY A 47 -18.84 2.66 -1.30
C GLY A 47 -18.23 2.51 0.10
N ALA A 48 -16.90 2.60 0.24
CA ALA A 48 -16.20 2.40 1.50
C ALA A 48 -16.75 3.26 2.66
N TRP A 49 -17.37 4.41 2.36
CA TRP A 49 -17.98 5.29 3.37
C TRP A 49 -19.48 5.11 3.57
N LYS A 50 -20.06 4.02 3.05
CA LYS A 50 -21.48 3.66 3.17
C LYS A 50 -21.61 2.27 3.80
N PRO A 51 -21.48 2.15 5.13
CA PRO A 51 -21.48 0.86 5.83
C PRO A 51 -22.68 -0.02 5.51
N GLU A 52 -23.84 0.58 5.24
CA GLU A 52 -25.07 -0.09 4.85
C GLU A 52 -24.99 -0.82 3.50
N GLN A 53 -23.97 -0.52 2.67
CA GLN A 53 -23.71 -1.16 1.38
C GLN A 53 -22.62 -2.23 1.46
N TRP A 54 -21.99 -2.40 2.62
CA TRP A 54 -20.90 -3.36 2.76
C TRP A 54 -21.43 -4.78 2.70
N LEU A 55 -20.63 -5.68 2.12
CA LEU A 55 -20.92 -7.09 2.15
C LEU A 55 -20.83 -7.62 3.60
N PRO A 56 -21.71 -8.56 3.98
CA PRO A 56 -21.55 -9.35 5.19
C PRO A 56 -20.13 -9.93 5.29
N ALA A 57 -19.60 -10.07 6.50
CA ALA A 57 -18.21 -10.47 6.72
C ALA A 57 -17.85 -11.82 6.07
N ASP A 58 -18.80 -12.75 6.03
CA ASP A 58 -18.70 -14.07 5.40
C ASP A 58 -18.84 -14.05 3.86
N ALA A 59 -19.22 -12.90 3.29
CA ALA A 59 -19.32 -12.69 1.85
C ALA A 59 -18.20 -11.80 1.28
N GLN A 60 -17.26 -11.34 2.12
CA GLN A 60 -16.13 -10.55 1.66
C GLN A 60 -15.07 -11.43 0.98
N PRO A 61 -14.49 -10.98 -0.15
CA PRO A 61 -13.39 -11.70 -0.77
C PRO A 61 -12.15 -11.64 0.13
N THR A 62 -11.36 -12.70 0.09
CA THR A 62 -10.04 -12.77 0.71
C THR A 62 -9.05 -11.83 0.00
N SER A 63 -7.94 -11.48 0.66
CA SER A 63 -6.85 -10.69 0.05
C SER A 63 -6.32 -11.36 -1.22
N ALA A 64 -6.18 -12.69 -1.19
CA ALA A 64 -5.69 -13.47 -2.32
C ALA A 64 -6.65 -13.44 -3.52
N GLU A 65 -7.97 -13.52 -3.30
CA GLU A 65 -8.97 -13.39 -4.37
C GLU A 65 -8.95 -12.00 -5.01
N VAL A 66 -8.86 -10.94 -4.21
CA VAL A 66 -8.73 -9.56 -4.71
C VAL A 66 -7.45 -9.40 -5.52
N THR A 67 -6.33 -9.93 -5.01
CA THR A 67 -5.02 -9.86 -5.68
C THR A 67 -5.03 -10.62 -7.00
N LEU A 68 -5.55 -11.84 -7.04
CA LEU A 68 -5.66 -12.63 -8.26
C LEU A 68 -6.49 -11.92 -9.34
N ALA A 69 -7.66 -11.38 -8.94
CA ALA A 69 -8.53 -10.62 -9.83
C ALA A 69 -7.87 -9.34 -10.38
N GLN A 70 -7.01 -8.70 -9.58
CA GLN A 70 -6.28 -7.49 -9.96
C GLN A 70 -5.10 -7.78 -10.91
N LEU A 71 -4.31 -8.83 -10.62
CA LEU A 71 -3.11 -9.17 -11.40
C LEU A 71 -3.44 -9.75 -12.78
N ARG A 72 -4.58 -10.47 -12.90
CA ARG A 72 -5.00 -11.11 -14.16
C ARG A 72 -3.93 -12.01 -14.78
N MET A 73 -3.17 -12.68 -13.93
CA MET A 73 -2.10 -13.62 -14.28
C MET A 73 -2.64 -15.04 -14.15
N PRO A 74 -2.93 -15.75 -15.26
CA PRO A 74 -3.59 -17.06 -15.23
C PRO A 74 -2.78 -18.18 -14.54
N GLU A 75 -1.48 -17.99 -14.39
CA GLU A 75 -0.56 -18.90 -13.71
C GLU A 75 -0.59 -18.79 -12.19
N LEU A 76 -1.15 -17.70 -11.63
CA LEU A 76 -1.27 -17.54 -10.19
C LEU A 76 -2.49 -18.29 -9.67
N THR A 77 -2.32 -18.93 -8.51
CA THR A 77 -3.42 -19.53 -7.75
C THR A 77 -3.62 -18.77 -6.45
N ILE A 78 -4.83 -18.86 -5.89
CA ILE A 78 -5.14 -18.28 -4.57
C ILE A 78 -4.13 -18.78 -3.53
N ALA A 79 -3.89 -20.09 -3.47
CA ALA A 79 -2.94 -20.69 -2.52
C ALA A 79 -1.50 -20.17 -2.68
N ALA A 80 -1.05 -19.93 -3.92
CA ALA A 80 0.28 -19.36 -4.16
C ALA A 80 0.38 -17.91 -3.66
N ILE A 81 -0.70 -17.13 -3.80
CA ILE A 81 -0.76 -15.75 -3.29
C ILE A 81 -0.79 -15.75 -1.77
N GLU A 82 -1.63 -16.58 -1.14
CA GLU A 82 -1.70 -16.71 0.32
C GLU A 82 -0.34 -17.10 0.91
N GLN A 83 0.38 -18.03 0.26
CA GLN A 83 1.72 -18.42 0.66
C GLN A 83 2.70 -17.25 0.57
N ALA A 84 2.67 -16.49 -0.53
CA ALA A 84 3.52 -15.31 -0.71
C ALA A 84 3.20 -14.19 0.31
N GLU A 85 1.92 -13.98 0.65
CA GLU A 85 1.49 -13.04 1.68
C GLU A 85 2.01 -13.47 3.06
N ALA A 86 1.89 -14.75 3.41
CA ALA A 86 2.39 -15.30 4.67
C ALA A 86 3.93 -15.24 4.77
N ASP A 87 4.64 -15.55 3.69
CA ASP A 87 6.10 -15.48 3.64
C ASP A 87 6.60 -14.04 3.72
N SER A 88 5.91 -13.10 3.08
CA SER A 88 6.18 -11.66 3.24
C SER A 88 6.06 -11.26 4.71
N LEU A 89 5.03 -11.69 5.45
CA LEU A 89 4.92 -11.33 6.88
C LEU A 89 6.04 -11.95 7.74
N LYS A 90 6.53 -13.14 7.39
CA LYS A 90 7.58 -13.85 8.16
C LYS A 90 8.98 -13.30 7.87
N TYR A 91 9.30 -13.03 6.61
CA TYR A 91 10.69 -12.79 6.17
C TYR A 91 10.94 -11.35 5.69
N ARG A 92 9.97 -10.42 5.80
CA ARG A 92 10.10 -9.04 5.26
C ARG A 92 11.23 -8.19 5.87
N TYR A 93 11.82 -8.61 6.97
CA TYR A 93 12.92 -7.89 7.64
C TYR A 93 14.20 -8.72 7.80
N GLU A 94 14.27 -9.91 7.21
CA GLU A 94 15.52 -10.66 7.02
C GLU A 94 16.25 -10.17 5.76
#